data_AF-A0A8S1ISI4-F1
#
_entry.id   AF-A0A8S1ISI4-F1
#
_cell.length_a   1.000
_cell.length_b   1.000
_cell.length_c   1.000
_cell.angle_alpha   90.00
_cell.angle_beta   90.00
_cell.angle_gamma   90.00
#
_symmetry.space_group_name_H-M   'P 1'
#
loop_
_entity.id
_entity.type
_entity.pdbx_description
1 polymer ?
#
loop_
_entity_poly.entity_id
_entity_poly.type
_entity_poly.pdbx_seq_one_letter_code
_entity_poly.pdbx_strand_id
1 'polypeptide(L)'
;MKVEDEPSMLSERQGWVAHWKCLVATISIIAFTFMVILGDASEYGTSFAIFLVGVIFLCLSIILYVMEVWYCSTRSFVHNVLSTESAVDFVNRLKSTPPVVGYHMSCYNLQVRVRTTTDSTGNTMTQTYTEKVTTWTGSESFHFHTWKDTSGSVSGLEDYEMAKLRLIKEKGYLDRYTRESFQENRARFVAANRHRDDFYEMNDTLDIDGFRDSVLALRDINERPWWLYPAVFYIASLLLLTWPYRVLLNSRVISTKFKVVKSISAEPTRGEGAPTSASEMSVVDVR
;
A
#
# COMPACT_ATOMS: atom_id res chain seq x y z
N MET A 1 4.69 -17.18 -33.32
CA MET A 1 4.12 -17.67 -32.05
C MET A 1 3.09 -16.65 -31.64
N LYS A 2 1.81 -17.03 -31.68
CA LYS A 2 0.67 -16.13 -31.45
C LYS A 2 0.73 -15.73 -29.98
N VAL A 3 1.10 -14.47 -29.70
CA VAL A 3 0.96 -13.88 -28.36
C VAL A 3 -0.54 -13.73 -28.19
N GLU A 4 -1.18 -14.71 -27.54
CA GLU A 4 -2.51 -14.50 -26.99
C GLU A 4 -2.34 -13.42 -25.93
N ASP A 5 -2.86 -12.23 -26.23
CA ASP A 5 -2.95 -11.11 -25.29
C ASP A 5 -3.80 -11.56 -24.10
N GLU A 6 -3.13 -12.09 -23.08
CA GLU A 6 -3.75 -12.35 -21.79
C GLU A 6 -4.34 -11.02 -21.28
N PRO A 7 -5.63 -10.96 -20.92
CA PRO A 7 -6.22 -9.71 -20.49
C PRO A 7 -5.48 -9.21 -19.25
N SER A 8 -4.75 -8.10 -19.39
CA SER A 8 -4.02 -7.43 -18.29
C SER A 8 -4.94 -6.97 -17.15
N MET A 9 -6.25 -7.05 -17.37
CA MET A 9 -7.32 -6.77 -16.44
C MET A 9 -7.92 -8.07 -15.92
N LEU A 10 -7.54 -8.42 -14.69
CA LEU A 10 -8.19 -9.51 -13.97
C LEU A 10 -9.31 -8.91 -13.11
N SER A 11 -10.55 -9.28 -13.43
CA SER A 11 -11.71 -8.94 -12.60
C SER A 11 -11.70 -9.85 -11.36
N GLU A 12 -11.40 -9.29 -10.20
CA GLU A 12 -11.46 -10.03 -8.95
C GLU A 12 -12.81 -9.74 -8.28
N ARG A 13 -13.69 -10.75 -8.25
CA ARG A 13 -14.96 -10.64 -7.53
C ARG A 13 -14.67 -10.73 -6.04
N GLN A 14 -14.27 -9.60 -5.45
CA GLN A 14 -13.82 -9.51 -4.07
C GLN A 14 -15.01 -9.73 -3.12
N GLY A 15 -15.21 -10.99 -2.74
CA GLY A 15 -16.34 -11.44 -1.93
C GLY A 15 -16.35 -10.83 -0.52
N TRP A 16 -17.53 -10.89 0.09
CA TRP A 16 -17.93 -10.44 1.44
C TRP A 16 -16.94 -10.72 2.59
N VAL A 17 -15.97 -11.62 2.38
CA VAL A 17 -14.96 -12.08 3.35
C VAL A 17 -13.87 -11.01 3.63
N ALA A 18 -13.71 -10.01 2.75
CA ALA A 18 -12.57 -9.08 2.83
C ALA A 18 -12.56 -8.11 4.04
N HIS A 19 -13.66 -7.96 4.80
CA HIS A 19 -13.78 -6.90 5.81
C HIS A 19 -14.39 -7.33 7.15
N TRP A 20 -14.35 -8.63 7.50
CA TRP A 20 -14.87 -9.13 8.79
C TRP A 20 -14.23 -8.46 10.01
N LYS A 21 -12.96 -8.03 9.91
CA LYS A 21 -12.25 -7.30 10.97
C LYS A 21 -12.94 -6.00 11.38
N CYS A 22 -13.44 -5.24 10.41
CA CYS A 22 -14.15 -3.99 10.66
C CYS A 22 -15.52 -4.25 11.31
N LEU A 23 -16.23 -5.31 10.87
CA LEU A 23 -17.48 -5.75 11.49
C LEU A 23 -17.27 -6.13 12.97
N VAL A 24 -16.24 -6.93 13.27
CA VAL A 24 -15.90 -7.32 14.64
C VAL A 24 -15.59 -6.09 15.48
N ALA A 25 -14.77 -5.15 14.98
CA ALA A 25 -14.47 -3.91 15.71
C ALA A 25 -15.73 -3.08 16.01
N THR A 26 -16.67 -2.96 15.06
CA THR A 26 -17.93 -2.23 15.29
C THR A 26 -18.81 -2.92 16.33
N ILE A 27 -18.92 -4.25 16.28
CA ILE A 27 -19.70 -5.03 17.26
C ILE A 27 -19.06 -4.92 18.66
N SER A 28 -17.73 -4.96 18.75
CA SER A 28 -17.02 -4.76 20.02
C SER A 28 -17.30 -3.40 20.63
N ILE A 29 -17.28 -2.32 19.85
CA ILE A 29 -17.62 -0.97 20.33
C ILE A 29 -19.07 -0.92 20.84
N ILE A 30 -20.02 -1.49 20.09
CA ILE A 30 -21.43 -1.53 20.51
C ILE A 30 -21.61 -2.36 21.79
N ALA A 31 -20.92 -3.49 21.93
CA ALA A 31 -20.98 -4.32 23.13
C ALA A 31 -20.39 -3.61 24.36
N PHE A 32 -19.23 -2.96 24.22
CA PHE A 32 -18.60 -2.24 25.34
C PHE A 32 -19.37 -0.98 25.71
N THR A 33 -19.95 -0.25 24.76
CA THR A 33 -20.84 0.88 25.07
C THR A 33 -22.08 0.41 25.86
N PHE A 34 -22.72 -0.68 25.43
CA PHE A 34 -23.85 -1.26 26.16
C PHE A 34 -23.46 -1.71 27.57
N MET A 35 -22.30 -2.35 27.73
CA MET A 35 -21.77 -2.76 29.04
C MET A 35 -21.53 -1.55 29.97
N VAL A 36 -20.97 -0.45 29.44
CA VAL A 36 -20.74 0.78 30.21
C VAL A 36 -22.07 1.41 30.65
N ILE A 37 -23.07 1.45 29.78
CA ILE A 37 -24.41 1.97 30.09
C ILE A 37 -25.11 1.14 31.17
N LEU A 38 -25.04 -0.20 31.07
CA LEU A 38 -25.60 -1.09 32.10
C LEU A 38 -24.87 -1.00 33.44
N GLY A 39 -23.57 -0.75 33.43
CA GLY A 39 -22.76 -0.58 34.65
C GLY A 39 -23.15 0.70 35.42
N ASP A 40 -23.35 1.80 34.71
CA ASP A 40 -23.79 3.09 35.28
C ASP A 40 -25.20 3.01 35.89
N ALA A 41 -26.08 2.20 35.29
CA ALA A 41 -27.43 1.97 35.80
C ALA A 41 -27.49 1.09 37.07
N SER A 42 -26.37 0.51 37.51
CA SER A 42 -26.33 -0.37 38.69
C SER A 42 -25.86 0.38 39.94
N GLU A 43 -26.73 0.51 40.94
CA GLU A 43 -26.53 1.28 42.19
C GLU A 43 -25.50 0.68 43.19
N TYR A 44 -24.67 -0.30 42.81
CA TYR A 44 -23.85 -1.04 43.78
C TYR A 44 -22.34 -0.81 43.57
N GLY A 45 -21.64 -0.40 44.64
CA GLY A 45 -20.23 0.05 44.65
C GLY A 45 -19.16 -0.94 44.16
N THR A 46 -19.50 -2.19 43.83
CA THR A 46 -18.66 -3.12 43.06
C THR A 46 -18.64 -2.81 41.55
N SER A 47 -19.53 -1.93 41.09
CA SER A 47 -19.70 -1.50 39.69
C SER A 47 -18.58 -0.61 39.17
N PHE A 48 -17.95 0.23 40.00
CA PHE A 48 -16.99 1.24 39.51
C PHE A 48 -15.76 0.63 38.82
N ALA A 49 -15.23 -0.48 39.34
CA ALA A 49 -14.11 -1.17 38.71
C ALA A 49 -14.50 -1.80 37.35
N ILE A 50 -15.70 -2.38 37.25
CA ILE A 50 -16.23 -2.96 36.00
C ILE A 50 -16.52 -1.86 34.98
N PHE A 51 -17.06 -0.72 35.43
CA PHE A 51 -17.27 0.47 34.63
C PHE A 51 -15.94 1.00 34.06
N LEU A 52 -14.91 1.18 34.90
CA LEU A 52 -13.57 1.61 34.45
C LEU A 52 -12.96 0.64 33.44
N VAL A 53 -13.05 -0.67 33.70
CA VAL A 53 -12.58 -1.71 32.76
C VAL A 53 -13.34 -1.62 31.44
N GLY A 54 -14.66 -1.47 31.48
CA GLY A 54 -15.50 -1.28 30.29
C GLY A 54 -15.12 -0.03 29.50
N VAL A 55 -14.86 1.10 30.18
CA VAL A 55 -14.39 2.35 29.56
C VAL A 55 -13.02 2.16 28.91
N ILE A 56 -12.08 1.46 29.56
CA ILE A 56 -10.75 1.18 28.99
C ILE A 56 -10.88 0.35 27.71
N PHE A 57 -11.65 -0.74 27.72
CA PHE A 57 -11.88 -1.57 26.54
C PHE A 57 -12.62 -0.81 25.44
N LEU A 58 -13.58 0.05 25.79
CA LEU A 58 -14.25 0.94 24.85
C LEU A 58 -13.25 1.87 24.17
N CYS A 59 -12.43 2.59 24.94
CA CYS A 59 -11.38 3.47 24.39
C CYS A 59 -10.41 2.71 23.47
N LEU A 60 -9.94 1.54 23.89
CA LEU A 60 -9.06 0.70 23.08
C LEU A 60 -9.73 0.28 21.77
N SER A 61 -11.01 -0.13 21.82
CA SER A 61 -11.77 -0.53 20.62
C SER A 61 -11.99 0.63 19.65
N ILE A 62 -12.21 1.85 20.16
CA ILE A 62 -12.29 3.07 19.35
C ILE A 62 -10.94 3.36 18.68
N ILE A 63 -9.82 3.27 19.41
CA ILE A 63 -8.48 3.50 18.84
C ILE A 63 -8.20 2.50 17.70
N LEU A 64 -8.45 1.21 17.93
CA LEU A 64 -8.26 0.17 16.92
C LEU A 64 -9.16 0.40 15.69
N TYR A 65 -10.41 0.80 15.91
CA TYR A 65 -11.33 1.12 14.83
C TYR A 65 -10.88 2.34 14.02
N VAL A 66 -10.43 3.41 14.69
CA VAL A 66 -9.87 4.58 14.01
C VAL A 66 -8.65 4.14 13.20
N MET A 67 -7.68 3.43 13.77
CA MET A 67 -6.53 2.91 13.03
C MET A 67 -6.95 2.10 11.78
N GLU A 68 -7.93 1.20 11.90
CA GLU A 68 -8.46 0.43 10.77
C GLU A 68 -9.10 1.32 9.68
N VAL A 69 -9.79 2.40 10.06
CA VAL A 69 -10.35 3.39 9.11
C VAL A 69 -9.24 4.14 8.39
N TRP A 70 -8.17 4.52 9.09
CA TRP A 70 -7.03 5.23 8.51
C TRP A 70 -6.24 4.38 7.50
N TYR A 71 -5.97 3.12 7.84
CA TYR A 71 -5.27 2.17 6.96
C TYR A 71 -6.16 1.53 5.89
N CYS A 72 -7.42 1.93 5.81
CA CYS A 72 -8.35 1.35 4.86
C CYS A 72 -8.02 1.70 3.40
N SER A 73 -7.97 0.68 2.54
CA SER A 73 -7.86 0.87 1.08
C SER A 73 -9.05 1.60 0.46
N THR A 74 -10.27 1.42 0.98
CA THR A 74 -11.48 2.14 0.54
C THR A 74 -11.31 3.65 0.61
N ARG A 75 -10.58 4.16 1.61
CA ARG A 75 -10.28 5.60 1.73
C ARG A 75 -9.53 6.10 0.48
N SER A 76 -8.52 5.36 0.03
CA SER A 76 -7.73 5.72 -1.17
C SER A 76 -8.61 5.80 -2.41
N PHE A 77 -9.52 4.84 -2.62
CA PHE A 77 -10.45 4.86 -3.75
C PHE A 77 -11.44 6.04 -3.72
N VAL A 78 -11.97 6.38 -2.55
CA VAL A 78 -12.95 7.48 -2.41
C VAL A 78 -12.32 8.87 -2.62
N HIS A 79 -11.04 9.01 -2.25
CA HIS A 79 -10.27 10.25 -2.49
C HIS A 79 -9.76 10.36 -3.93
N ASN A 80 -9.47 9.24 -4.61
CA ASN A 80 -8.94 9.21 -5.97
C ASN A 80 -10.00 8.84 -7.01
N VAL A 81 -11.04 9.67 -7.11
CA VAL A 81 -12.15 9.51 -8.07
C VAL A 81 -11.84 10.24 -9.37
N LEU A 82 -11.95 9.55 -10.51
CA LEU A 82 -11.74 10.07 -11.85
C LEU A 82 -12.89 9.64 -12.78
N SER A 83 -13.11 10.35 -13.90
CA SER A 83 -13.96 9.83 -14.97
C SER A 83 -13.28 8.64 -15.67
N THR A 84 -14.04 7.79 -16.35
CA THR A 84 -13.48 6.67 -17.12
C THR A 84 -12.49 7.14 -18.18
N GLU A 85 -12.82 8.20 -18.93
CA GLU A 85 -11.91 8.83 -19.88
C GLU A 85 -10.64 9.34 -19.19
N SER A 86 -10.78 10.06 -18.08
CA SER A 86 -9.65 10.55 -17.29
C SER A 86 -8.81 9.43 -16.69
N ALA A 87 -9.41 8.27 -16.40
CA ALA A 87 -8.71 7.09 -15.90
C ALA A 87 -7.88 6.42 -17.00
N VAL A 88 -8.43 6.32 -18.22
CA VAL A 88 -7.69 5.85 -19.40
C VAL A 88 -6.52 6.79 -19.69
N ASP A 89 -6.76 8.11 -19.72
CA ASP A 89 -5.72 9.11 -19.91
C ASP A 89 -4.68 9.08 -18.79
N PHE A 90 -5.10 8.85 -17.55
CA PHE A 90 -4.19 8.69 -16.43
C PHE A 90 -3.26 7.49 -16.63
N VAL A 91 -3.78 6.34 -17.04
CA VAL A 91 -2.93 5.19 -17.34
C VAL A 91 -2.04 5.45 -18.56
N ASN A 92 -2.54 6.09 -19.61
CA ASN A 92 -1.72 6.47 -20.76
C ASN A 92 -0.57 7.41 -20.39
N ARG A 93 -0.81 8.38 -19.50
CA ARG A 93 0.25 9.21 -18.94
C ARG A 93 1.27 8.36 -18.19
N LEU A 94 0.84 7.46 -17.30
CA LEU A 94 1.75 6.54 -16.61
C LEU A 94 2.56 5.67 -17.58
N LYS A 95 1.96 5.24 -18.71
CA LYS A 95 2.66 4.50 -19.76
C LYS A 95 3.73 5.34 -20.46
N SER A 96 3.52 6.65 -20.61
CA SER A 96 4.51 7.58 -21.18
C SER A 96 5.56 8.09 -20.18
N THR A 97 5.31 7.98 -18.87
CA THR A 97 6.26 8.41 -17.84
C THR A 97 7.47 7.47 -17.75
N PRO A 98 8.71 8.00 -17.75
CA PRO A 98 9.92 7.20 -17.58
C PRO A 98 9.98 6.57 -16.18
N PRO A 99 10.43 5.30 -16.05
CA PRO A 99 10.62 4.67 -14.76
C PRO A 99 11.95 5.06 -14.12
N VAL A 100 11.98 5.15 -12.78
CA VAL A 100 13.21 5.16 -11.99
C VAL A 100 13.35 3.81 -11.33
N VAL A 101 14.32 3.03 -11.79
CA VAL A 101 14.60 1.68 -11.26
C VAL A 101 15.80 1.75 -10.35
N GLY A 102 15.76 1.02 -9.24
CA GLY A 102 16.88 0.91 -8.33
C GLY A 102 16.75 -0.26 -7.38
N TYR A 103 17.49 -0.17 -6.29
CA TYR A 103 17.42 -1.11 -5.19
C TYR A 103 17.68 -0.39 -3.86
N HIS A 104 17.10 -0.92 -2.79
CA HIS A 104 17.20 -0.43 -1.42
C HIS A 104 17.64 -1.55 -0.49
N MET A 105 18.72 -1.32 0.24
CA MET A 105 19.29 -2.25 1.21
C MET A 105 19.15 -1.71 2.62
N SER A 106 18.80 -2.59 3.55
CA SER A 106 18.82 -2.33 4.99
C SER A 106 19.67 -3.39 5.67
N CYS A 107 20.74 -2.99 6.35
CA CYS A 107 21.60 -3.88 7.13
C CYS A 107 21.18 -3.80 8.61
N TYR A 108 21.12 -4.95 9.27
CA TYR A 108 20.59 -5.06 10.63
C TYR A 108 21.26 -6.18 11.43
N ASN A 109 21.29 -6.01 12.75
CA ASN A 109 21.66 -7.06 13.69
C ASN A 109 20.44 -7.54 14.46
N LEU A 110 20.51 -8.79 14.90
CA LEU A 110 19.53 -9.38 15.79
C LEU A 110 20.04 -9.30 17.22
N GLN A 111 19.46 -8.41 18.02
CA GLN A 111 19.85 -8.25 19.43
C GLN A 111 18.91 -9.04 20.33
N VAL A 112 19.49 -9.86 21.20
CA VAL A 112 18.73 -10.53 22.25
C VAL A 112 18.51 -9.53 23.39
N ARG A 113 17.26 -9.20 23.65
CA ARG A 113 16.85 -8.35 24.76
C ARG A 113 16.13 -9.16 25.82
N VAL A 114 16.41 -8.82 27.07
CA VAL A 114 15.80 -9.43 28.24
C VAL A 114 14.89 -8.40 28.87
N ARG A 115 13.61 -8.72 28.95
CA ARG A 115 12.61 -7.92 29.66
C ARG A 115 12.22 -8.66 30.92
N THR A 116 12.55 -8.08 32.06
CA THR A 116 12.13 -8.56 33.36
C THR A 116 10.95 -7.73 33.84
N THR A 117 9.82 -8.39 34.05
CA THR A 117 8.61 -7.75 34.59
C THR A 117 8.30 -8.38 35.93
N THR A 118 8.21 -7.58 36.98
CA THR A 118 7.81 -8.04 38.31
C THR A 118 6.35 -7.67 38.52
N ASP A 119 5.52 -8.68 38.76
CA ASP A 119 4.10 -8.52 39.05
C ASP A 119 3.91 -7.88 40.44
N SER A 120 2.73 -7.30 40.67
CA SER A 120 2.25 -6.73 41.93
C SER A 120 2.33 -7.69 43.13
N THR A 121 2.38 -9.00 42.87
CA THR A 121 2.58 -10.06 43.88
C THR A 121 4.05 -10.38 44.18
N GLY A 122 5.00 -9.66 43.56
CA GLY A 122 6.45 -9.84 43.73
C GLY A 122 7.05 -10.92 42.82
N ASN A 123 6.24 -11.56 41.97
CA ASN A 123 6.70 -12.59 41.04
C ASN A 123 7.42 -11.96 39.84
N THR A 124 8.66 -12.36 39.60
CA THR A 124 9.47 -11.84 38.51
C THR A 124 9.44 -12.77 37.31
N MET A 125 8.93 -12.29 36.17
CA MET A 125 8.95 -13.00 34.90
C MET A 125 9.99 -12.36 33.98
N THR A 126 10.97 -13.16 33.55
CA THR A 126 12.00 -12.74 32.61
C THR A 126 11.72 -13.33 31.24
N GLN A 127 11.46 -12.48 30.26
CA GLN A 127 11.27 -12.87 28.88
C GLN A 127 12.48 -12.44 28.06
N THR A 128 13.03 -13.39 27.30
CA THR A 128 14.09 -13.12 26.34
C THR A 128 13.50 -13.11 24.94
N TYR A 129 13.73 -12.05 24.16
CA TYR A 129 13.26 -11.93 22.79
C TYR A 129 14.33 -11.33 21.89
N THR A 130 14.23 -11.61 20.59
CA THR A 130 15.16 -11.10 19.59
C THR A 130 14.55 -9.91 18.86
N GLU A 131 15.26 -8.79 18.81
CA GLU A 131 14.85 -7.56 18.14
C GLU A 131 15.74 -7.29 16.92
N LYS A 132 15.11 -6.99 15.78
CA LYS A 132 15.82 -6.51 14.59
C LYS A 132 16.15 -5.03 14.78
N VAL A 133 17.44 -4.72 14.77
CA VAL A 133 17.95 -3.34 14.87
C VAL A 133 18.66 -3.00 13.57
N THR A 134 18.00 -2.21 12.72
CA THR A 134 18.61 -1.66 11.50
C THR A 134 19.59 -0.56 11.89
N THR A 135 20.85 -0.74 11.52
CA THR A 135 21.93 0.23 11.83
C THR A 135 22.27 1.06 10.59
N TRP A 136 22.00 0.53 9.39
CA TRP A 136 22.30 1.21 8.14
C TRP A 136 21.25 0.93 7.06
N THR A 137 20.97 1.94 6.24
CA THR A 137 20.14 1.81 5.03
C THR A 137 20.80 2.56 3.87
N GLY A 138 20.62 2.07 2.65
CA GLY A 138 21.14 2.72 1.45
C GLY A 138 20.30 2.38 0.23
N SER A 139 20.22 3.31 -0.71
CA SER A 139 19.54 3.15 -1.99
C SER A 139 20.46 3.54 -3.12
N GLU A 140 20.33 2.88 -4.25
CA GLU A 140 21.04 3.25 -5.48
C GLU A 140 20.13 3.02 -6.68
N SER A 141 20.18 3.92 -7.65
CA SER A 141 19.46 3.81 -8.91
C SER A 141 20.28 3.05 -9.94
N PHE A 142 19.60 2.24 -10.76
CA PHE A 142 20.21 1.54 -11.87
C PHE A 142 20.11 2.40 -13.13
N HIS A 143 21.27 2.74 -13.71
CA HIS A 143 21.34 3.46 -14.97
C HIS A 143 21.10 2.51 -16.16
N PHE A 144 20.17 2.89 -17.04
CA PHE A 144 19.84 2.20 -18.28
C PHE A 144 19.74 3.22 -19.42
N HIS A 145 19.88 2.77 -20.67
CA HIS A 145 19.92 3.66 -21.84
C HIS A 145 18.52 3.93 -22.40
N THR A 146 17.68 2.90 -22.45
CA THR A 146 16.33 3.00 -23.01
C THR A 146 15.33 2.21 -22.18
N TRP A 147 14.07 2.56 -22.33
CA TRP A 147 12.96 1.88 -21.68
C TRP A 147 11.77 1.79 -22.65
N LYS A 148 10.91 0.81 -22.41
CA LYS A 148 9.69 0.60 -23.16
C LYS A 148 8.58 0.16 -22.22
N ASP A 149 7.41 0.76 -22.39
CA ASP A 149 6.20 0.28 -21.74
C ASP A 149 5.74 -1.02 -22.40
N THR A 150 5.57 -2.07 -21.60
CA THR A 150 5.06 -3.38 -22.03
C THR A 150 3.77 -3.74 -21.30
N SER A 151 3.07 -2.73 -20.76
CA SER A 151 1.78 -2.89 -20.09
C SER A 151 0.70 -3.27 -21.10
N GLY A 152 -0.23 -4.14 -20.71
CA GLY A 152 -1.39 -4.48 -21.54
C GLY A 152 -2.36 -3.30 -21.75
N SER A 153 -3.42 -3.50 -22.53
CA SER A 153 -4.41 -2.45 -22.79
C SER A 153 -5.36 -2.24 -21.61
N VAL A 154 -5.75 -0.99 -21.36
CA VAL A 154 -6.85 -0.64 -20.46
C VAL A 154 -8.11 -0.63 -21.30
N SER A 155 -8.88 -1.72 -21.28
CA SER A 155 -10.09 -1.85 -22.08
C SER A 155 -11.21 -2.46 -21.24
N GLY A 156 -12.46 -2.09 -21.52
CA GLY A 156 -13.63 -2.58 -20.77
C GLY A 156 -13.94 -1.81 -19.48
N LEU A 157 -13.29 -0.66 -19.24
CA LEU A 157 -13.63 0.22 -18.12
C LEU A 157 -14.92 1.03 -18.39
N GLU A 158 -15.26 1.22 -19.68
CA GLU A 158 -16.46 1.95 -20.15
C GLU A 158 -17.76 1.15 -19.99
N ASP A 159 -17.65 -0.19 -19.91
CA ASP A 159 -18.80 -1.09 -19.81
C ASP A 159 -19.47 -1.04 -18.41
N TYR A 160 -18.83 -0.41 -17.44
CA TYR A 160 -19.27 -0.35 -16.05
C TYR A 160 -19.54 1.09 -15.62
N GLU A 161 -20.60 1.28 -14.82
CA GLU A 161 -20.93 2.58 -14.23
C GLU A 161 -19.81 3.06 -13.29
N MET A 162 -19.22 2.14 -12.53
CA MET A 162 -18.13 2.39 -11.61
C MET A 162 -17.14 1.21 -11.57
N ALA A 163 -15.84 1.52 -11.61
CA ALA A 163 -14.76 0.53 -11.56
C ALA A 163 -13.63 0.95 -10.60
N LYS A 164 -13.26 0.07 -9.67
CA LYS A 164 -12.04 0.16 -8.86
C LYS A 164 -10.89 -0.36 -9.67
N LEU A 165 -9.97 0.53 -10.03
CA LEU A 165 -8.73 0.20 -10.70
C LEU A 165 -7.59 0.16 -9.68
N ARG A 166 -7.06 -1.04 -9.42
CA ARG A 166 -5.85 -1.23 -8.60
C ARG A 166 -4.64 -1.38 -9.51
N LEU A 167 -3.74 -0.40 -9.44
CA LEU A 167 -2.53 -0.36 -10.26
C LEU A 167 -1.37 -1.04 -9.53
N ILE A 168 -0.62 -1.85 -10.26
CA ILE A 168 0.56 -2.56 -9.77
C ILE A 168 1.74 -2.19 -10.66
N LYS A 169 2.85 -1.75 -10.06
CA LYS A 169 4.11 -1.48 -10.79
C LYS A 169 4.88 -2.79 -10.96
N GLU A 170 5.33 -3.09 -12.16
CA GLU A 170 6.16 -4.26 -12.44
C GLU A 170 7.34 -3.86 -13.35
N LYS A 171 8.53 -4.38 -13.03
CA LYS A 171 9.75 -4.14 -13.81
C LYS A 171 9.97 -5.32 -14.76
N GLY A 172 10.20 -5.01 -16.02
CA GLY A 172 10.64 -5.96 -17.04
C GLY A 172 12.07 -5.72 -17.49
N TYR A 173 12.60 -6.65 -18.27
CA TYR A 173 13.89 -6.55 -18.95
C TYR A 173 13.66 -6.78 -20.43
N LEU A 174 14.18 -5.90 -21.30
CA LEU A 174 14.05 -6.06 -22.76
C LEU A 174 14.99 -7.13 -23.31
N ASP A 175 16.14 -7.32 -22.67
CA ASP A 175 17.19 -8.23 -23.11
C ASP A 175 17.88 -8.91 -21.92
N ARG A 176 18.57 -10.01 -22.22
CA ARG A 176 19.28 -10.81 -21.21
C ARG A 176 20.48 -10.06 -20.63
N TYR A 177 21.19 -9.27 -21.44
CA TYR A 177 22.35 -8.49 -21.02
C TYR A 177 21.98 -7.50 -19.90
N THR A 178 20.86 -6.79 -20.06
CA THR A 178 20.34 -5.84 -19.08
C THR A 178 19.97 -6.52 -17.77
N ARG A 179 19.38 -7.72 -17.84
CA ARG A 179 19.08 -8.51 -16.65
C ARG A 179 20.35 -8.89 -15.90
N GLU A 180 21.37 -9.36 -16.62
CA GLU A 180 22.66 -9.73 -16.04
C GLU A 180 23.39 -8.51 -15.46
N SER A 181 23.43 -7.39 -16.20
CA SER A 181 24.02 -6.12 -15.73
C SER A 181 23.30 -5.57 -14.50
N PHE A 182 21.97 -5.61 -14.45
CA PHE A 182 21.19 -5.24 -13.27
C PHE A 182 21.55 -6.10 -12.06
N GLN A 183 21.64 -7.42 -12.26
CA GLN A 183 22.02 -8.36 -11.20
C GLN A 183 23.46 -8.16 -10.73
N GLU A 184 24.39 -7.87 -11.65
CA GLU A 184 25.79 -7.59 -11.32
C GLU A 184 25.94 -6.30 -10.51
N ASN A 185 25.32 -5.20 -10.95
CA ASN A 185 25.35 -3.93 -10.22
C ASN A 185 24.73 -4.09 -8.82
N ARG A 186 23.58 -4.78 -8.73
CA ARG A 186 22.95 -5.11 -7.46
C ARG A 186 23.87 -5.96 -6.57
N ALA A 187 24.54 -6.98 -7.12
CA ALA A 187 25.48 -7.82 -6.39
C ALA A 187 26.71 -7.03 -5.91
N ARG A 188 27.20 -6.08 -6.72
CA ARG A 188 28.29 -5.17 -6.37
C ARG A 188 27.89 -4.26 -5.21
N PHE A 189 26.70 -3.69 -5.25
CA PHE A 189 26.16 -2.87 -4.17
C PHE A 189 25.99 -3.66 -2.87
N VAL A 190 25.49 -4.91 -2.95
CA VAL A 190 25.46 -5.83 -1.80
C VAL A 190 26.87 -6.10 -1.29
N ALA A 191 27.81 -6.47 -2.15
CA ALA A 191 29.18 -6.78 -1.73
C ALA A 191 29.85 -5.59 -1.03
N ALA A 192 29.57 -4.37 -1.48
CA ALA A 192 30.08 -3.14 -0.88
C ALA A 192 29.50 -2.84 0.50
N ASN A 193 28.31 -3.36 0.86
CA ASN A 193 27.61 -2.96 2.10
C ASN A 193 27.26 -4.13 3.04
N ARG A 194 27.35 -5.38 2.59
CA ARG A 194 27.00 -6.57 3.39
C ARG A 194 27.84 -6.76 4.64
N HIS A 195 29.01 -6.12 4.71
CA HIS A 195 29.93 -6.26 5.84
C HIS A 195 29.57 -5.34 7.02
N ARG A 196 28.52 -4.52 6.89
CA ARG A 196 28.11 -3.57 7.91
C ARG A 196 27.45 -4.24 9.12
N ASP A 197 26.71 -5.32 8.91
CA ASP A 197 25.97 -6.05 9.95
C ASP A 197 25.86 -7.55 9.64
N ASP A 198 25.36 -8.33 10.60
CA ASP A 198 25.17 -9.78 10.49
C ASP A 198 24.14 -10.17 9.43
N PHE A 199 23.11 -9.34 9.23
CA PHE A 199 22.02 -9.59 8.30
C PHE A 199 21.73 -8.37 7.42
N TYR A 200 21.10 -8.62 6.28
CA TYR A 200 20.61 -7.57 5.41
C TYR A 200 19.33 -7.98 4.67
N GLU A 201 18.54 -6.99 4.31
CA GLU A 201 17.40 -7.09 3.41
C GLU A 201 17.65 -6.24 2.17
N MET A 202 17.28 -6.75 1.00
CA MET A 202 17.44 -6.06 -0.27
C MET A 202 16.14 -6.11 -1.07
N ASN A 203 15.63 -4.93 -1.40
CA ASN A 203 14.38 -4.75 -2.15
C ASN A 203 14.64 -3.99 -3.45
N ASP A 204 14.09 -4.49 -4.55
CA ASP A 204 14.14 -3.77 -5.82
C ASP A 204 13.11 -2.62 -5.79
N THR A 205 13.49 -1.44 -6.26
CA THR A 205 12.62 -0.27 -6.33
C THR A 205 12.25 0.04 -7.78
N LEU A 206 10.98 0.39 -7.98
CA LEU A 206 10.46 0.91 -9.25
C LEU A 206 9.56 2.10 -8.91
N ASP A 207 10.01 3.28 -9.30
CA ASP A 207 9.25 4.51 -9.16
C ASP A 207 8.80 5.04 -10.51
N ILE A 208 7.60 5.60 -10.53
CA ILE A 208 6.96 6.17 -11.72
C ILE A 208 6.27 7.43 -11.23
N ASP A 209 6.67 8.58 -11.76
CA ASP A 209 6.11 9.85 -11.32
C ASP A 209 4.58 9.90 -11.56
N GLY A 210 3.87 10.48 -10.60
CA GLY A 210 2.40 10.54 -10.61
C GLY A 210 1.68 9.20 -10.40
N PHE A 211 2.38 8.11 -10.04
CA PHE A 211 1.75 6.82 -9.79
C PHE A 211 0.81 6.86 -8.58
N ARG A 212 -0.39 6.30 -8.76
CA ARG A 212 -1.38 6.06 -7.70
C ARG A 212 -1.77 4.59 -7.73
N ASP A 213 -1.75 3.93 -6.59
CA ASP A 213 -2.02 2.49 -6.48
C ASP A 213 -3.51 2.13 -6.63
N SER A 214 -4.39 3.09 -6.37
CA SER A 214 -5.83 2.91 -6.27
C SER A 214 -6.55 4.09 -6.90
N VAL A 215 -7.34 3.82 -7.93
CA VAL A 215 -8.18 4.81 -8.63
C VAL A 215 -9.60 4.28 -8.73
N LEU A 216 -10.59 5.14 -8.53
CA LEU A 216 -11.99 4.81 -8.77
C LEU A 216 -12.46 5.54 -10.03
N ALA A 217 -12.72 4.79 -11.09
CA ALA A 217 -13.25 5.31 -12.35
C ALA A 217 -14.78 5.31 -12.32
N LEU A 218 -15.38 6.46 -12.65
CA LEU A 218 -16.82 6.64 -12.84
C LEU A 218 -17.08 6.90 -14.32
N ARG A 219 -18.11 6.29 -14.88
CA ARG A 219 -18.51 6.55 -16.27
C ARG A 219 -18.79 8.04 -16.52
N ASP A 220 -19.62 8.64 -15.67
CA ASP A 220 -19.84 10.09 -15.64
C ASP A 220 -19.45 10.64 -14.27
N ILE A 221 -18.52 11.59 -14.26
CA ILE A 221 -18.07 12.25 -13.02
C ILE A 221 -19.07 13.30 -12.53
N ASN A 222 -19.91 13.84 -13.42
CA ASN A 222 -20.95 14.82 -13.07
C ASN A 222 -22.10 14.15 -12.31
N GLU A 223 -22.35 12.87 -12.58
CA GLU A 223 -23.34 12.05 -11.87
C GLU A 223 -22.75 11.33 -10.65
N ARG A 224 -21.71 11.91 -10.01
CA ARG A 224 -21.09 11.32 -8.82
C ARG A 224 -22.15 11.14 -7.71
N PRO A 225 -22.37 9.90 -7.23
CA PRO A 225 -23.34 9.67 -6.16
C PRO A 225 -22.94 10.39 -4.88
N TRP A 226 -23.91 10.97 -4.17
CA TRP A 226 -23.67 11.71 -2.92
C TRP A 226 -22.96 10.88 -1.84
N TRP A 227 -23.20 9.57 -1.79
CA TRP A 227 -22.54 8.68 -0.83
C TRP A 227 -21.05 8.47 -1.14
N LEU A 228 -20.58 8.83 -2.34
CA LEU A 228 -19.18 8.67 -2.75
C LEU A 228 -18.30 9.85 -2.35
N TYR A 229 -18.83 10.92 -1.72
CA TYR A 229 -17.98 12.01 -1.23
C TYR A 229 -17.11 11.57 -0.03
N PRO A 230 -15.85 12.05 0.09
CA PRO A 230 -15.01 11.72 1.24
C PRO A 230 -15.65 12.09 2.58
N ALA A 231 -16.40 13.19 2.63
CA ALA A 231 -17.14 13.60 3.82
C ALA A 231 -18.12 12.53 4.30
N VAL A 232 -18.86 11.90 3.37
CA VAL A 232 -19.81 10.83 3.73
C VAL A 232 -19.09 9.59 4.24
N PHE A 233 -17.91 9.26 3.69
CA PHE A 233 -17.07 8.19 4.25
C PHE A 233 -16.66 8.48 5.70
N TYR A 234 -16.24 9.71 6.02
CA TYR A 234 -15.89 10.08 7.39
C TYR A 234 -17.11 10.13 8.33
N ILE A 235 -18.26 10.62 7.86
CA ILE A 235 -19.52 10.59 8.63
C ILE A 235 -19.96 9.14 8.90
N ALA A 236 -19.94 8.28 7.88
CA ALA A 236 -20.22 6.86 8.06
C ALA A 236 -19.21 6.20 9.01
N SER A 237 -17.94 6.63 8.96
CA SER A 237 -16.92 6.16 9.89
C SER A 237 -17.19 6.60 11.33
N LEU A 238 -17.62 7.85 11.54
CA LEU A 238 -17.99 8.38 12.86
C LEU A 238 -19.20 7.64 13.44
N LEU A 239 -20.17 7.28 12.59
CA LEU A 239 -21.38 6.55 12.97
C LEU A 239 -21.18 5.02 13.11
N LEU A 240 -19.94 4.52 13.04
CA LEU A 240 -19.62 3.08 13.05
C LEU A 240 -20.24 2.29 11.88
N LEU A 241 -20.64 2.98 10.81
CA LEU A 241 -21.23 2.42 9.60
C LEU A 241 -20.19 2.22 8.46
N THR A 242 -18.90 2.11 8.80
CA THR A 242 -17.84 1.84 7.82
C THR A 242 -18.06 0.51 7.09
N TRP A 243 -18.50 -0.54 7.79
CA TRP A 243 -18.72 -1.84 7.16
C TRP A 243 -19.90 -1.82 6.16
N PRO A 244 -21.11 -1.33 6.53
CA PRO A 244 -22.21 -1.16 5.57
C PRO A 244 -21.83 -0.31 4.36
N TYR A 245 -21.08 0.78 4.59
CA TYR A 245 -20.58 1.63 3.51
C TYR A 245 -19.71 0.85 2.52
N ARG A 246 -18.78 0.01 3.02
CA ARG A 246 -17.92 -0.81 2.17
C ARG A 246 -18.70 -1.88 1.41
N VAL A 247 -19.71 -2.49 2.04
CA VAL A 247 -20.61 -3.43 1.38
C VAL A 247 -21.35 -2.75 0.24
N LEU A 248 -21.92 -1.57 0.49
CA LEU A 248 -22.60 -0.78 -0.54
C LEU A 248 -21.64 -0.48 -1.70
N LEU A 249 -20.46 0.07 -1.43
CA LEU A 249 -19.48 0.39 -2.46
C LEU A 249 -19.05 -0.86 -3.25
N ASN A 250 -18.73 -1.97 -2.58
CA ASN A 250 -18.31 -3.21 -3.26
C ASN A 250 -19.45 -3.88 -4.05
N SER A 251 -20.72 -3.66 -3.66
CA SER A 251 -21.88 -4.16 -4.38
C SER A 251 -22.16 -3.41 -5.69
N ARG A 252 -21.70 -2.14 -5.78
CA ARG A 252 -21.95 -1.23 -6.91
C ARG A 252 -20.77 -1.09 -7.87
N VAL A 253 -19.60 -1.61 -7.50
CA VAL A 253 -18.34 -1.35 -8.21
C VAL A 253 -17.63 -2.65 -8.57
N ILE A 254 -17.17 -2.76 -9.81
CA ILE A 254 -16.28 -3.86 -10.23
C ILE A 254 -14.84 -3.57 -9.77
N SER A 255 -14.11 -4.60 -9.32
CA SER A 255 -12.70 -4.48 -8.92
C SER A 255 -11.80 -5.11 -9.97
N THR A 256 -10.91 -4.30 -10.54
CA THR A 256 -10.01 -4.69 -11.62
C THR A 256 -8.57 -4.34 -11.24
N LYS A 257 -7.66 -5.30 -11.42
CA LYS A 257 -6.21 -5.07 -11.28
C LYS A 257 -5.60 -4.77 -12.64
N PHE A 258 -4.72 -3.79 -12.71
CA PHE A 258 -3.96 -3.48 -13.92
C PHE A 258 -2.47 -3.35 -13.60
N LYS A 259 -1.65 -4.05 -14.37
CA LYS A 259 -0.20 -4.05 -14.23
C LYS A 259 0.42 -3.03 -15.19
N VAL A 260 1.13 -2.07 -14.63
CA VAL A 260 1.98 -1.14 -15.38
C VAL A 260 3.38 -1.75 -15.43
N VAL A 261 3.73 -2.30 -16.60
CA VAL A 261 5.00 -3.02 -16.82
C VAL A 261 5.98 -2.12 -17.56
N LYS A 262 7.10 -1.82 -16.90
CA LYS A 262 8.18 -0.99 -17.45
C LYS A 262 9.41 -1.84 -17.73
N SER A 263 9.71 -2.07 -19.00
CA SER A 263 10.87 -2.86 -19.41
C SER A 263 12.05 -1.96 -19.75
N ILE A 264 13.21 -2.21 -19.13
CA ILE A 264 14.42 -1.42 -19.34
C ILE A 264 15.44 -2.16 -20.21
N SER A 265 16.30 -1.41 -20.89
CA SER A 265 17.50 -1.92 -21.58
C SER A 265 18.72 -1.04 -21.28
N ALA A 266 19.78 -1.69 -20.83
CA ALA A 266 21.11 -1.13 -20.66
C ALA A 266 22.00 -1.37 -21.89
N GLU A 267 21.55 -2.13 -22.89
CA GLU A 267 22.30 -2.30 -24.13
C GLU A 267 22.31 -0.96 -24.91
N PRO A 268 23.48 -0.46 -25.34
CA PRO A 268 23.53 0.71 -26.19
C PRO A 268 22.86 0.35 -27.52
N THR A 269 21.80 1.08 -27.89
CA THR A 269 21.09 0.91 -29.15
C THR A 269 22.09 1.03 -30.30
N ARG A 270 22.37 -0.11 -30.95
CA ARG A 270 23.32 -0.20 -32.05
C ARG A 270 22.68 0.37 -33.32
N GLY A 271 22.45 1.68 -33.37
CA GLY A 271 22.01 2.40 -34.58
C GLY A 271 20.81 3.32 -34.44
N GLU A 272 20.79 4.24 -33.48
CA GLU A 272 19.95 5.44 -33.63
C GLU A 272 20.60 6.64 -32.92
N GLY A 273 20.75 7.74 -33.65
CA GLY A 273 21.57 8.89 -33.28
C GLY A 273 21.19 9.50 -31.94
N ALA A 274 22.21 9.92 -31.21
CA ALA A 274 22.09 10.65 -29.96
C ALA A 274 21.09 11.82 -30.03
N PRO A 275 20.36 12.05 -28.94
CA PRO A 275 20.21 13.39 -28.42
C PRO A 275 20.90 13.47 -27.06
N THR A 276 21.92 14.31 -27.01
CA THR A 276 22.53 14.86 -25.81
C THR A 276 21.45 15.49 -24.92
N SER A 277 21.15 14.88 -23.78
CA SER A 277 20.63 15.63 -22.62
C SER A 277 21.64 15.51 -21.49
N ALA A 278 22.48 16.53 -21.40
CA ALA A 278 23.25 16.81 -20.21
C ALA A 278 22.28 17.08 -19.05
N SER A 279 22.36 16.28 -18.00
CA SER A 279 21.90 16.68 -16.68
C SER A 279 23.13 16.77 -15.80
N GLU A 280 23.53 18.04 -15.58
CA GLU A 280 24.61 18.47 -14.73
C GLU A 280 24.55 17.86 -13.33
N MET A 281 25.74 17.57 -12.85
CA MET A 281 26.10 17.12 -11.52
C MET A 281 25.87 18.26 -10.51
N SER A 282 24.78 18.22 -9.72
CA SER A 282 24.65 19.07 -8.53
C SER A 282 25.18 18.32 -7.31
N VAL A 283 26.47 18.53 -7.02
CA VAL A 283 27.06 18.23 -5.70
C VAL A 283 26.60 19.35 -4.77
N VAL A 284 25.71 19.03 -3.82
CA VAL A 284 25.41 19.92 -2.70
C VAL A 284 26.40 19.61 -1.59
N ASP A 285 27.38 20.50 -1.46
CA ASP A 285 28.35 20.54 -0.38
C ASP A 285 27.65 21.11 0.87
N VAL A 286 27.56 20.32 1.94
CA VAL A 286 26.99 20.76 3.22
C VAL A 286 28.15 21.14 4.13
N ARG A 287 28.28 22.45 4.38
CA ARG A 287 28.93 22.99 5.58
C ARG A 287 27.91 23.19 6.68
#